data_AF-A0A401PY38-F1
#
_entry.id   AF-A0A401PY38-F1
#
_cell.length_a   1.000
_cell.length_b   1.000
_cell.length_c   1.000
_cell.angle_alpha   90.00
_cell.angle_beta   90.00
_cell.angle_gamma   90.00
#
_symmetry.space_group_name_H-M   'P 1'
#
loop_
_entity.id
_entity.type
_entity.pdbx_description
1 polymer ?
#
loop_
_entity_poly.entity_id
_entity_poly.type
_entity_poly.pdbx_seq_one_letter_code
_entity_poly.pdbx_strand_id
1 'polypeptide(L)'
;VIGKNEVAVPTHLYKVILAQKSSAPSALLALGAFVVPNRPIGFDHQLPEYQVDLRDLEKMSGITFFPALDKSRQCRDLCATDTCKLLSFAEFNRYIAGRNVQNAKTLHTLEKVMAKLQESGIEPDEYLQNLYQKKKQEVEVKEAGEGRAAKGA
;
A
#
# COMPACT_ATOMS: atom_id res chain seq x y z
N VAL A 1 -5.28 -24.98 -8.77
CA VAL A 1 -3.83 -25.06 -8.49
C VAL A 1 -3.05 -24.58 -9.72
N ILE A 2 -1.78 -24.16 -9.56
CA ILE A 2 -0.94 -23.66 -10.67
C ILE A 2 0.44 -24.32 -10.69
N GLY A 3 0.99 -24.50 -11.89
CA GLY A 3 2.35 -25.02 -12.11
C GLY A 3 2.55 -26.50 -11.78
N LYS A 4 3.78 -27.00 -11.98
CA LYS A 4 4.16 -28.40 -11.75
C LYS A 4 4.02 -28.85 -10.30
N ASN A 5 4.06 -27.91 -9.37
CA ASN A 5 4.00 -28.17 -7.92
C ASN A 5 2.60 -27.96 -7.36
N GLU A 6 1.58 -27.82 -8.22
CA GLU A 6 0.18 -27.70 -7.84
C GLU A 6 -0.08 -26.65 -6.74
N VAL A 7 0.55 -25.47 -6.88
CA VAL A 7 0.44 -24.40 -5.88
C VAL A 7 -1.03 -23.95 -5.77
N ALA A 8 -1.58 -23.97 -4.57
CA ALA A 8 -2.95 -23.52 -4.32
C ALA A 8 -3.06 -22.00 -4.48
N VAL A 9 -4.13 -21.55 -5.13
CA VAL A 9 -4.48 -20.13 -5.26
C VAL A 9 -5.63 -19.86 -4.31
N PRO A 10 -5.44 -19.04 -3.27
CA PRO A 10 -6.48 -18.79 -2.28
C PRO A 10 -7.64 -17.99 -2.89
N THR A 11 -8.86 -18.23 -2.40
CA THR A 11 -10.04 -17.44 -2.80
C THR A 11 -10.14 -16.12 -2.04
N HIS A 12 -9.60 -16.08 -0.82
CA HIS A 12 -9.57 -14.91 0.06
C HIS A 12 -8.21 -14.80 0.74
N LEU A 13 -7.88 -13.58 1.14
CA LEU A 13 -6.70 -13.24 1.92
C LEU A 13 -7.17 -12.61 3.22
N TYR A 14 -6.45 -12.83 4.32
CA TYR A 14 -6.77 -12.21 5.59
C TYR A 14 -5.58 -11.46 6.18
N LYS A 15 -5.89 -10.48 7.03
CA LYS A 15 -4.89 -9.79 7.85
C LYS A 15 -5.49 -9.50 9.22
N VAL A 16 -4.75 -9.86 10.27
CA VAL A 16 -5.05 -9.45 11.63
C VAL A 16 -4.05 -8.37 12.04
N ILE A 17 -4.55 -7.26 12.57
CA ILE A 17 -3.77 -6.08 12.95
C ILE A 17 -3.96 -5.86 14.43
N LEU A 18 -2.86 -5.89 15.18
CA LEU A 18 -2.79 -5.52 16.59
C LEU A 18 -1.90 -4.28 16.70
N ALA A 19 -2.41 -3.24 17.35
CA ALA A 19 -1.68 -1.99 17.56
C ALA A 19 -1.72 -1.60 19.05
N GLN A 20 -0.61 -1.02 19.52
CA GLN A 20 -0.48 -0.48 20.87
C GLN A 20 -0.03 0.98 20.75
N LYS A 21 -0.78 1.91 21.37
CA LYS A 21 -0.49 3.35 21.28
C LYS A 21 0.77 3.74 22.05
N SER A 22 1.01 3.11 23.20
CA SER A 22 2.20 3.35 24.03
C SER A 22 2.54 2.10 24.86
N SER A 23 3.79 1.98 25.26
CA SER A 23 4.27 0.87 26.11
C SER A 23 3.82 0.98 27.57
N ALA A 24 2.87 1.87 27.89
CA ALA A 24 2.38 2.00 29.25
C ALA A 24 1.64 0.71 29.67
N PRO A 25 1.80 0.23 30.92
CA PRO A 25 1.18 -1.02 31.37
C PRO A 25 -0.36 -1.06 31.27
N SER A 26 -1.00 0.11 31.26
CA SER A 26 -2.46 0.28 31.14
C SER A 26 -2.92 0.66 29.73
N ALA A 27 -2.02 0.69 28.74
CA ALA A 27 -2.37 1.06 27.38
C ALA A 27 -3.27 -0.02 26.75
N LEU A 28 -4.49 0.37 26.41
CA LEU A 28 -5.40 -0.50 25.66
C LEU A 28 -4.83 -0.77 24.27
N LEU A 29 -5.02 -2.01 23.81
CA LEU A 29 -4.65 -2.45 22.47
C LEU A 29 -5.81 -2.20 21.52
N ALA A 30 -5.50 -1.98 20.25
CA ALA A 30 -6.47 -1.91 19.16
C ALA A 30 -6.29 -3.14 18.26
N LEU A 31 -7.39 -3.84 17.96
CA LEU A 31 -7.38 -5.11 17.23
C LEU A 31 -8.43 -5.10 16.12
N GLY A 32 -8.03 -5.50 14.92
CA GLY A 32 -8.94 -5.67 13.78
C GLY A 32 -8.54 -6.88 12.95
N ALA A 33 -9.53 -7.62 12.45
CA ALA A 33 -9.35 -8.74 11.54
C ALA A 33 -10.09 -8.45 10.24
N PHE A 34 -9.43 -8.66 9.12
CA PHE A 34 -9.95 -8.32 7.80
C PHE A 34 -9.81 -9.51 6.85
N VAL A 35 -10.83 -9.74 6.02
CA VAL A 35 -10.83 -10.78 4.98
C VAL A 35 -11.27 -10.15 3.66
N VAL A 36 -10.40 -10.22 2.65
CA VAL A 36 -10.64 -9.67 1.31
C VAL A 36 -10.66 -10.78 0.26
N PRO A 37 -11.49 -10.71 -0.77
CA PRO A 37 -11.46 -11.67 -1.86
C PRO A 37 -10.18 -11.50 -2.70
N ASN A 38 -9.62 -12.61 -3.19
CA ASN A 38 -8.45 -12.60 -4.08
C ASN A 38 -8.87 -12.28 -5.53
N ARG A 39 -9.40 -11.07 -5.73
CA ARG A 39 -9.83 -10.51 -7.02
C ARG A 39 -9.64 -9.00 -6.99
N PRO A 40 -9.71 -8.29 -8.14
CA PRO A 40 -9.68 -6.84 -8.15
C PRO A 40 -10.79 -6.23 -7.27
N ILE A 41 -10.42 -5.24 -6.45
CA ILE A 41 -11.32 -4.48 -5.58
C ILE A 41 -11.14 -3.00 -5.93
N GLY A 42 -12.24 -2.29 -6.19
CA GLY A 42 -12.25 -0.88 -6.53
C GLY A 42 -12.08 0.04 -5.31
N PHE A 43 -12.05 1.36 -5.57
CA PHE A 43 -11.95 2.39 -4.53
C PHE A 43 -13.30 2.77 -3.90
N ASP A 44 -14.39 2.19 -4.41
CA ASP A 44 -15.75 2.31 -3.91
C ASP A 44 -15.99 1.53 -2.62
N HIS A 45 -15.09 0.60 -2.27
CA HIS A 45 -15.12 -0.16 -1.03
C HIS A 45 -14.11 0.35 -0.01
N GLN A 46 -14.52 0.43 1.25
CA GLN A 46 -13.65 0.81 2.37
C GLN A 46 -13.26 -0.39 3.24
N LEU A 47 -12.15 -0.25 3.98
CA LEU A 47 -11.61 -1.33 4.80
C LEU A 47 -12.60 -1.95 5.81
N PRO A 48 -13.48 -1.17 6.49
CA PRO A 48 -14.43 -1.73 7.45
C PRO A 48 -15.44 -2.71 6.84
N GLU A 49 -15.72 -2.64 5.53
CA GLU A 49 -16.61 -3.60 4.85
C GLU A 49 -16.03 -5.02 4.84
N TYR A 50 -14.71 -5.14 4.97
CA TYR A 50 -13.99 -6.40 5.00
C TYR A 50 -13.64 -6.84 6.42
N GLN A 51 -14.10 -6.12 7.43
CA GLN A 51 -13.84 -6.45 8.82
C GLN A 51 -14.70 -7.64 9.26
N VAL A 52 -14.10 -8.57 9.99
CA VAL A 52 -14.75 -9.77 10.52
C VAL A 52 -14.47 -9.92 12.02
N ASP A 53 -15.31 -10.67 12.73
CA ASP A 53 -14.99 -11.08 14.11
C ASP A 53 -13.75 -11.99 14.08
N LEU A 54 -12.83 -11.75 15.01
CA LEU A 54 -11.60 -12.54 15.09
C LEU A 54 -11.90 -14.04 15.26
N ARG A 55 -12.91 -14.40 16.05
CA ARG A 55 -13.28 -15.81 16.31
C ARG A 55 -13.76 -16.50 15.03
N ASP A 56 -14.48 -15.78 14.17
CA ASP A 56 -14.91 -16.33 12.89
C ASP A 56 -13.71 -16.59 11.98
N LEU A 57 -12.74 -15.65 11.93
CA LEU A 57 -11.50 -15.87 11.19
C LEU A 57 -10.67 -17.03 11.78
N GLU A 58 -10.55 -17.14 13.10
CA GLU A 58 -9.87 -18.26 13.77
C GLU A 58 -10.53 -19.60 13.41
N LYS A 59 -11.86 -19.64 13.41
CA LYS A 59 -12.64 -20.82 13.01
C LYS A 59 -12.42 -21.19 11.54
N MET A 60 -12.42 -20.20 10.64
CA MET A 60 -12.24 -20.44 9.19
C MET A 60 -10.81 -20.85 8.84
N SER A 61 -9.81 -20.28 9.52
CA SER A 61 -8.39 -20.53 9.26
C SER A 61 -7.82 -21.73 10.02
N GLY A 62 -8.46 -22.14 11.12
CA GLY A 62 -7.93 -23.16 12.03
C GLY A 62 -6.72 -22.67 12.85
N ILE A 63 -6.55 -21.35 12.98
CA ILE A 63 -5.42 -20.71 13.66
C ILE A 63 -5.94 -19.89 14.82
N THR A 64 -5.24 -19.89 15.96
CA THR A 64 -5.51 -18.96 17.08
C THR A 64 -4.52 -17.79 17.02
N PHE A 65 -5.02 -16.57 16.88
CA PHE A 65 -4.20 -15.36 16.83
C PHE A 65 -3.99 -14.78 18.23
N PHE A 66 -2.76 -14.34 18.52
CA PHE A 66 -2.35 -13.71 19.77
C PHE A 66 -2.84 -14.44 21.04
N PRO A 67 -2.51 -15.74 21.22
CA PRO A 67 -3.07 -16.55 22.30
C PRO A 67 -2.68 -16.09 23.72
N ALA A 68 -1.61 -15.32 23.86
CA ALA A 68 -1.16 -14.77 25.15
C ALA A 68 -1.99 -13.55 25.62
N LEU A 69 -2.87 -13.01 24.79
CA LEU A 69 -3.67 -11.83 25.11
C LEU A 69 -5.06 -12.22 25.62
N ASP A 70 -5.50 -11.57 26.70
CA ASP A 70 -6.92 -11.52 27.04
C ASP A 70 -7.60 -10.47 26.15
N LYS A 71 -8.04 -10.93 24.98
CA LYS A 71 -8.68 -10.11 23.94
C LYS A 71 -9.91 -9.37 24.47
N SER A 72 -10.64 -9.95 25.43
CA SER A 72 -11.89 -9.37 25.95
C SER A 72 -11.66 -8.16 26.86
N ARG A 73 -10.52 -8.14 27.57
CA ARG A 73 -10.20 -7.09 28.54
C ARG A 73 -9.21 -6.06 28.01
N GLN A 74 -8.32 -6.46 27.11
CA GLN A 74 -7.18 -5.65 26.70
C GLN A 74 -7.35 -4.99 25.34
N CYS A 75 -8.23 -5.50 24.48
CA CYS A 75 -8.38 -5.02 23.11
C CYS A 75 -9.68 -4.24 22.90
N ARG A 76 -9.59 -3.15 22.15
CA ARG A 76 -10.72 -2.47 21.51
C ARG A 76 -10.70 -2.73 20.01
N ASP A 77 -11.82 -2.48 19.36
CA ASP A 77 -11.90 -2.49 17.91
C ASP A 77 -10.95 -1.43 17.30
N LEU A 78 -10.13 -1.89 16.34
CA LEU A 78 -9.22 -1.04 15.58
C LEU A 78 -9.97 0.06 14.83
N CYS A 79 -11.08 -0.24 14.17
CA CYS A 79 -11.79 0.74 13.34
C CYS A 79 -12.68 1.69 14.15
N ALA A 80 -12.87 1.41 15.44
CA ALA A 80 -13.44 2.35 16.40
C ALA A 80 -12.38 3.26 17.04
N THR A 81 -11.11 2.81 17.08
CA THR A 81 -10.00 3.54 17.71
C THR A 81 -9.20 4.36 16.70
N ASP A 82 -9.05 3.84 15.49
CA ASP A 82 -8.42 4.45 14.33
C ASP A 82 -9.44 4.58 13.20
N THR A 83 -9.08 5.28 12.13
CA THR A 83 -9.99 5.58 11.01
C THR A 83 -10.32 4.37 10.14
N CYS A 84 -9.41 3.38 10.06
CA CYS A 84 -9.47 2.32 9.05
C CYS A 84 -9.72 2.85 7.62
N LYS A 85 -9.32 4.09 7.32
CA LYS A 85 -9.57 4.71 6.03
C LYS A 85 -8.46 4.33 5.06
N LEU A 86 -8.84 3.80 3.90
CA LEU A 86 -7.90 3.55 2.81
C LEU A 86 -7.60 4.85 2.06
N LEU A 87 -6.46 4.89 1.36
CA LEU A 87 -6.15 5.99 0.46
C LEU A 87 -7.24 6.10 -0.62
N SER A 88 -7.69 7.33 -0.87
CA SER A 88 -8.57 7.62 -1.99
C SER A 88 -7.86 7.38 -3.33
N PHE A 89 -8.65 7.32 -4.40
CA PHE A 89 -8.13 7.21 -5.76
C PHE A 89 -7.05 8.26 -6.07
N ALA A 90 -7.29 9.52 -5.69
CA ALA A 90 -6.35 10.61 -5.95
C ALA A 90 -5.05 10.47 -5.14
N GLU A 91 -5.16 10.17 -3.84
CA GLU A 91 -4.01 9.99 -2.95
C GLU A 91 -3.16 8.78 -3.38
N PHE A 92 -3.80 7.66 -3.71
CA PHE A 92 -3.11 6.45 -4.15
C PHE A 92 -2.38 6.65 -5.47
N ASN A 93 -3.03 7.25 -6.47
CA ASN A 93 -2.40 7.51 -7.77
C ASN A 93 -1.24 8.51 -7.64
N ARG A 94 -1.35 9.53 -6.78
CA ARG A 94 -0.25 10.45 -6.48
C ARG A 94 0.94 9.74 -5.83
N TYR A 95 0.67 8.87 -4.85
CA TYR A 95 1.69 8.04 -4.21
C TYR A 95 2.42 7.14 -5.23
N ILE A 96 1.68 6.46 -6.10
CA ILE A 96 2.25 5.61 -7.16
C ILE A 96 3.04 6.44 -8.18
N ALA A 97 2.54 7.63 -8.56
CA ALA A 97 3.27 8.54 -9.43
C ALA A 97 4.63 8.93 -8.84
N GLY A 98 4.69 9.26 -7.55
CA GLY A 98 5.96 9.54 -6.86
C GLY A 98 6.97 8.38 -6.93
N ARG A 99 6.50 7.14 -6.73
CA ARG A 99 7.35 5.94 -6.89
C ARG A 99 7.83 5.74 -8.32
N ASN A 100 6.96 5.99 -9.30
CA ASN A 100 7.32 5.85 -10.71
C ASN A 100 8.30 6.94 -11.17
N VAL A 101 8.14 8.16 -10.67
CA VAL A 101 9.11 9.25 -10.85
C VAL A 101 10.48 8.80 -10.34
N GLN A 102 10.59 8.34 -9.09
CA GLN A 102 11.87 7.89 -8.51
C GLN A 102 12.58 6.83 -9.36
N ASN A 103 11.81 5.92 -9.95
CA ASN A 103 12.31 4.81 -10.74
C ASN A 103 12.49 5.12 -12.24
N ALA A 104 12.08 6.29 -12.71
CA ALA A 104 12.20 6.68 -14.12
C ALA A 104 13.68 6.76 -14.51
N LYS A 105 14.01 6.14 -15.66
CA LYS A 105 15.39 6.09 -16.19
C LYS A 105 15.62 7.04 -17.36
N THR A 106 14.56 7.49 -18.01
CA THR A 106 14.60 8.36 -19.19
C THR A 106 13.62 9.51 -19.02
N LEU A 107 13.90 10.64 -19.69
CA LEU A 107 13.01 11.80 -19.68
C LEU A 107 11.60 11.46 -20.15
N HIS A 108 11.50 10.68 -21.23
CA HIS A 108 10.21 10.25 -21.77
C HIS A 108 9.35 9.48 -20.74
N THR A 109 9.96 8.56 -20.00
CA THR A 109 9.24 7.81 -18.95
C THR A 109 8.79 8.73 -17.84
N LEU A 110 9.64 9.69 -17.45
CA LEU A 110 9.36 10.64 -16.39
C LEU A 110 8.19 11.57 -16.75
N GLU A 111 8.18 12.12 -17.97
CA GLU A 111 7.09 12.96 -18.49
C GLU A 111 5.77 12.18 -18.61
N LYS A 112 5.83 10.93 -19.07
CA LYS A 112 4.66 10.05 -19.19
C LYS A 112 3.97 9.81 -17.84
N VAL A 113 4.73 9.75 -16.74
CA VAL A 113 4.15 9.60 -15.39
C VAL A 113 3.30 10.83 -15.03
N MET A 114 3.81 12.03 -15.30
CA MET A 114 3.08 13.27 -15.02
C MET A 114 1.86 13.45 -15.93
N ALA A 115 2.00 13.13 -17.22
CA ALA A 115 0.88 13.18 -18.17
C ALA A 115 -0.27 12.25 -17.74
N LYS A 116 0.03 11.01 -17.34
CA LYS A 116 -0.99 10.07 -16.85
C LYS A 116 -1.74 10.59 -15.62
N LEU A 117 -1.03 11.28 -14.71
CA LEU A 117 -1.65 11.84 -13.51
C LEU A 117 -2.60 12.97 -13.88
N GLN A 118 -2.21 13.83 -14.81
CA GLN A 118 -3.02 14.92 -15.34
C GLN A 118 -4.24 14.40 -16.12
N GLU A 119 -4.09 13.37 -16.95
CA GLU A 119 -5.20 12.69 -17.65
C GLU A 119 -6.23 12.12 -16.67
N SER A 120 -5.78 11.70 -15.48
CA SER A 120 -6.65 11.22 -14.41
C SER A 120 -7.30 12.35 -13.60
N GLY A 121 -7.07 13.61 -13.98
CA GLY A 121 -7.59 14.80 -13.29
C GLY A 121 -6.98 15.04 -11.91
N ILE A 122 -5.78 14.49 -11.64
CA ILE A 122 -5.13 14.59 -10.32
C ILE A 122 -3.97 15.57 -10.41
N GLU A 123 -4.00 16.61 -9.56
CA GLU A 123 -2.89 17.55 -9.47
C GLU A 123 -1.75 17.02 -8.59
N PRO A 124 -0.48 17.22 -9.01
CA PRO A 124 0.68 16.86 -8.20
C PRO A 124 0.84 17.84 -7.03
N ASP A 125 1.07 17.29 -5.83
CA ASP A 125 1.39 18.10 -4.65
C ASP A 125 2.83 18.62 -4.71
N GLU A 126 3.17 19.53 -3.79
CA GLU A 126 4.51 20.14 -3.72
C GLU A 126 5.62 19.09 -3.61
N TYR A 127 5.38 18.03 -2.83
CA TYR A 127 6.32 16.92 -2.69
C TYR A 127 6.61 16.25 -4.04
N LEU A 128 5.57 15.88 -4.79
CA LEU A 128 5.71 15.21 -6.08
C LEU A 128 6.36 16.12 -7.12
N GLN A 129 6.04 17.42 -7.12
CA GLN A 129 6.67 18.39 -8.02
C GLN A 129 8.18 18.49 -7.76
N ASN A 130 8.59 18.64 -6.50
CA ASN A 130 10.00 18.70 -6.11
C ASN A 130 10.73 17.40 -6.48
N LEU A 131 10.09 16.25 -6.25
CA LEU A 131 10.64 14.95 -6.61
C LEU A 131 10.85 14.80 -8.12
N TYR A 132 9.88 15.26 -8.91
CA TYR A 132 9.97 15.28 -10.37
C TYR A 132 11.14 16.14 -10.85
N GLN A 133 11.27 17.38 -10.37
CA GLN A 133 12.34 18.29 -10.80
C GLN A 133 13.72 17.75 -10.48
N LYS A 134 13.89 17.23 -9.26
CA LYS A 134 15.14 16.57 -8.85
C LYS A 134 15.48 15.39 -9.76
N LYS A 135 14.48 14.55 -10.08
CA LYS A 135 14.72 13.38 -10.93
C LYS A 135 15.01 13.76 -12.38
N LYS A 136 14.36 14.80 -12.89
CA LYS A 136 14.59 15.31 -14.24
C LYS A 136 16.06 15.69 -14.44
N GLN A 137 16.62 16.47 -13.51
CA GLN A 137 18.04 16.85 -13.53
C GLN A 137 18.96 15.62 -13.48
N GLU A 138 18.66 14.64 -12.62
CA GLU A 138 19.44 13.41 -12.50
C GLU A 138 19.49 12.63 -13.83
N VAL A 139 18.35 12.52 -14.51
CA VAL A 139 18.23 11.79 -15.77
C VAL A 139 18.93 12.53 -16.91
N GLU A 140 18.75 13.85 -17.02
CA GLU A 140 19.44 14.68 -18.02
C GLU A 140 20.97 14.57 -17.93
N VAL A 141 21.51 14.58 -16.71
CA VAL A 141 22.95 14.42 -16.48
C VAL A 141 23.43 13.03 -16.93
N LYS A 142 22.64 11.98 -16.67
CA LYS A 142 22.98 10.60 -17.09
C LYS A 142 22.96 10.45 -18.61
N GLU A 143 21.90 10.91 -19.27
CA GLU A 143 21.77 10.85 -20.73
C GLU A 143 22.89 11.65 -21.43
N ALA A 144 23.27 12.81 -20.88
CA ALA A 144 24.40 13.61 -21.38
C ALA A 144 25.77 12.91 -21.20
N GLY A 145 25.94 12.18 -20.10
CA GLY A 145 27.14 11.38 -19.84
C GLY A 145 27.28 10.19 -20.80
N GLU A 146 26.19 9.45 -21.01
CA GLU A 146 26.15 8.30 -21.93
C GLU A 146 26.34 8.74 -23.39
N GLY A 147 25.72 9.86 -23.80
CA GLY A 147 25.89 10.42 -25.14
C GLY A 147 27.31 10.92 -25.44
N ARG A 148 28.09 11.30 -24.41
CA ARG A 148 29.51 11.65 -24.56
C ARG A 148 30.39 10.40 -24.65
N ALA A 149 30.10 9.36 -23.87
CA ALA A 149 30.82 8.09 -23.93
C ALA A 149 30.63 7.38 -25.28
N ALA A 150 29.42 7.43 -25.86
CA ALA A 150 29.13 6.83 -27.17
C ALA A 150 29.74 7.57 -28.38
N LYS A 151 30.18 8.82 -28.21
CA LYS A 151 30.85 9.62 -29.26
C LYS A 151 32.39 9.58 -29.19
N GLY A 152 32.95 8.99 -28.13
CA GLY A 152 34.40 8.87 -27.91
C GLY A 152 34.96 7.47 -28.17
N ALA A 153 34.13 6.54 -28.64
CA ALA A 153 34.50 5.21 -29.13
C ALA A 153 34.26 5.16 -30.65
#